data_AF-A0A921HKZ4-F1
#
_entry.id   AF-A0A921HKZ4-F1
#
_cell.length_a   1.000
_cell.length_b   1.000
_cell.length_c   1.000
_cell.angle_alpha   90.00
_cell.angle_beta   90.00
_cell.angle_gamma   90.00
#
_symmetry.space_group_name_H-M   'P 1'
#
loop_
_entity.id
_entity.type
_entity.pdbx_description
1 polymer ?
#
loop_
_entity_poly.entity_id
_entity_poly.type
_entity_poly.pdbx_seq_one_letter_code
_entity_poly.pdbx_strand_id
1 'polypeptide(L)'
;MKRVPSANIILLKHTTAQSAKERIDGFCAAIAGNNNYKIVNESECEGQLEKAMPAVQRMLEETPQANVIMALNDPSALGAIAALEEKQRYDVLVYGVDGTPDMKSLFAYNQAAAGTVAQSPISIGRIAGEKMYEILAGKNVEKEVIIPVSFINKDNLSEYDEKGWQ
;
A
#
# COMPACT_ATOMS: atom_id res chain seq x y z
N MET A 1 1.77 -2.78 -15.22
CA MET A 1 0.77 -3.10 -14.17
C MET A 1 0.02 -4.39 -14.51
N LYS A 2 0.30 -5.49 -13.80
CA LYS A 2 -0.55 -6.70 -13.86
C LYS A 2 -1.92 -6.36 -13.26
N ARG A 3 -2.89 -6.04 -14.10
CA ARG A 3 -4.30 -5.89 -13.71
C ARG A 3 -4.97 -7.23 -13.88
N VAL A 4 -5.58 -7.74 -12.82
CA VAL A 4 -6.44 -8.93 -12.92
C VAL A 4 -7.86 -8.51 -13.31
N PRO A 5 -8.52 -9.24 -14.23
CA PRO A 5 -9.88 -8.89 -14.68
C PRO A 5 -10.93 -9.03 -13.56
N SER A 6 -10.63 -9.84 -12.54
CA SER A 6 -11.44 -10.02 -11.33
C SER A 6 -10.54 -10.39 -10.14
N ALA A 7 -10.94 -10.04 -8.92
CA ALA A 7 -10.20 -10.39 -7.71
C ALA A 7 -11.09 -10.71 -6.50
N ASN A 8 -10.63 -11.66 -5.70
CA ASN A 8 -11.06 -11.88 -4.32
C ASN A 8 -9.98 -11.28 -3.42
N ILE A 9 -10.34 -10.21 -2.74
CA ILE A 9 -9.42 -9.29 -2.08
C ILE A 9 -9.51 -9.47 -0.57
N ILE A 10 -8.35 -9.60 0.07
CA ILE A 10 -8.19 -9.49 1.51
C ILE A 10 -7.69 -8.08 1.85
N LEU A 11 -8.22 -7.47 2.91
CA LEU A 11 -7.75 -6.17 3.41
C LEU A 11 -6.97 -6.31 4.72
N LEU A 12 -5.81 -5.64 4.80
CA LEU A 12 -5.07 -5.44 6.05
C LEU A 12 -5.20 -4.01 6.53
N LYS A 13 -5.79 -3.83 7.72
CA LYS A 13 -6.30 -2.54 8.21
C LYS A 13 -5.64 -2.08 9.50
N HIS A 14 -5.84 -0.79 9.79
CA HIS A 14 -5.53 -0.12 11.04
C HIS A 14 -6.58 0.99 11.23
N THR A 15 -7.78 0.60 11.66
CA THR A 15 -8.96 1.49 11.67
C THR A 15 -8.86 2.65 12.66
N THR A 16 -8.01 2.57 13.68
CA THR A 16 -7.76 3.64 14.65
C THR A 16 -6.81 4.73 14.17
N ALA A 17 -6.05 4.49 13.10
CA ALA A 17 -5.19 5.50 12.49
C ALA A 17 -5.89 6.13 11.28
N GLN A 18 -6.20 7.43 11.36
CA GLN A 18 -6.97 8.14 10.34
C GLN A 18 -6.40 7.97 8.92
N SER A 19 -5.09 8.16 8.75
CA SER A 19 -4.43 8.01 7.45
C SER A 19 -4.52 6.59 6.90
N ALA A 20 -4.42 5.57 7.75
CA ALA A 20 -4.56 4.18 7.35
C ALA A 20 -5.99 3.84 6.93
N LYS A 21 -6.97 4.35 7.69
CA LYS A 21 -8.39 4.24 7.35
C LYS A 21 -8.69 4.88 5.99
N GLU A 22 -8.20 6.10 5.75
CA GLU A 22 -8.40 6.80 4.48
C GLU A 22 -7.82 6.05 3.27
N ARG A 23 -6.66 5.41 3.43
CA ARG A 23 -6.04 4.58 2.36
C ARG A 23 -6.96 3.42 1.96
N ILE A 24 -7.50 2.70 2.94
CA ILE A 24 -8.40 1.57 2.70
C ILE A 24 -9.77 2.04 2.19
N ASP A 25 -10.34 3.09 2.79
CA ASP A 25 -11.61 3.67 2.34
C ASP A 25 -11.52 4.17 0.89
N GLY A 26 -10.42 4.83 0.52
CA GLY A 26 -10.16 5.27 -0.84
C GLY A 26 -10.05 4.11 -1.84
N PHE A 27 -9.39 3.01 -1.45
CA PHE A 27 -9.34 1.79 -2.26
C PHE A 27 -10.74 1.18 -2.43
N CYS A 28 -11.49 1.02 -1.34
CA CYS A 28 -12.86 0.48 -1.37
C CYS A 28 -13.78 1.33 -2.25
N ALA A 29 -13.68 2.66 -2.16
CA ALA A 29 -14.43 3.59 -3.00
C ALA A 29 -14.05 3.45 -4.49
N ALA A 30 -12.77 3.26 -4.81
CA ALA A 30 -12.31 3.11 -6.19
C ALA A 30 -12.83 1.83 -6.87
N ILE A 31 -13.05 0.76 -6.11
CA ILE A 31 -13.60 -0.51 -6.63
C ILE A 31 -15.11 -0.64 -6.48
N ALA A 32 -15.76 0.31 -5.80
CA ALA A 32 -17.19 0.27 -5.53
C ALA A 32 -18.01 0.21 -6.83
N GLY A 33 -19.04 -0.64 -6.85
CA GLY A 33 -19.89 -0.84 -8.02
C GLY A 33 -19.29 -1.75 -9.12
N ASN A 34 -18.05 -2.21 -8.96
CA ASN A 34 -17.45 -3.18 -9.87
C ASN A 34 -17.55 -4.62 -9.33
N ASN A 35 -18.50 -5.39 -9.85
CA ASN A 35 -18.78 -6.76 -9.40
C ASN A 35 -17.63 -7.76 -9.61
N ASN A 36 -16.60 -7.40 -10.38
CA ASN A 36 -15.42 -8.23 -10.60
C ASN A 36 -14.44 -8.17 -9.42
N TYR A 37 -14.52 -7.16 -8.56
CA TYR A 37 -13.66 -6.99 -7.39
C TYR A 37 -14.47 -7.18 -6.12
N LYS A 38 -14.13 -8.21 -5.34
CA LYS A 38 -14.86 -8.60 -4.13
C LYS A 38 -13.94 -8.60 -2.94
N ILE A 39 -14.30 -7.86 -1.90
CA ILE A 39 -13.65 -7.98 -0.59
C ILE A 39 -14.20 -9.24 0.05
N VAL A 40 -13.34 -10.22 0.32
CA VAL A 40 -13.74 -11.54 0.84
C VAL A 40 -13.34 -11.76 2.30
N ASN A 41 -12.35 -11.01 2.79
CA ASN A 41 -11.94 -11.02 4.20
C ASN A 41 -11.21 -9.72 4.55
N GLU A 42 -11.13 -9.41 5.84
CA GLU A 42 -10.40 -8.25 6.35
C GLU A 42 -9.94 -8.47 7.80
N SER A 43 -8.75 -7.96 8.13
CA SER A 43 -8.22 -8.04 9.49
C SER A 43 -7.53 -6.76 9.91
N GLU A 44 -7.63 -6.44 11.20
CA GLU A 44 -6.76 -5.45 11.84
C GLU A 44 -5.36 -6.03 11.99
N CYS A 45 -4.36 -5.24 11.62
CA CYS A 45 -2.94 -5.55 11.77
C CYS A 45 -2.14 -4.37 12.33
N GLU A 46 -2.81 -3.23 12.57
CA GLU A 46 -2.23 -2.02 13.15
C GLU A 46 -1.01 -1.47 12.39
N GLY A 47 -0.88 -1.80 11.10
CA GLY A 47 0.25 -1.38 10.27
C GLY A 47 1.56 -2.09 10.60
N GLN A 48 1.51 -3.23 11.30
CA GLN A 48 2.67 -3.97 11.78
C GLN A 48 2.83 -5.30 11.03
N LEU A 49 4.09 -5.64 10.71
CA LEU A 49 4.45 -6.87 10.02
C LEU A 49 4.08 -8.09 10.86
N GLU A 50 4.44 -8.07 12.14
CA GLU A 50 4.31 -9.17 13.10
C GLU A 50 2.85 -9.52 13.38
N LYS A 51 1.93 -8.57 13.17
CA LYS A 51 0.49 -8.78 13.26
C LYS A 51 -0.13 -9.19 11.93
N ALA A 52 0.37 -8.64 10.83
CA ALA A 52 -0.12 -8.96 9.49
C ALA A 52 0.14 -10.41 9.09
N MET A 53 1.34 -10.94 9.36
CA MET A 53 1.70 -12.31 8.97
C MET A 53 0.75 -13.39 9.54
N PRO A 54 0.54 -13.52 10.86
CA PRO A 54 -0.38 -14.51 11.41
C PRO A 54 -1.85 -14.23 11.02
N ALA A 55 -2.23 -12.96 10.81
CA ALA A 55 -3.57 -12.64 10.32
C ALA A 55 -3.80 -13.17 8.90
N VAL A 56 -2.85 -12.97 7.98
CA VAL A 56 -2.93 -13.47 6.60
C VAL A 56 -2.94 -14.99 6.55
N GLN A 57 -2.11 -15.66 7.36
CA GLN A 57 -2.14 -17.13 7.45
C GLN A 57 -3.53 -17.68 7.75
N ARG A 58 -4.23 -17.10 8.75
CA ARG A 58 -5.60 -17.49 9.09
C ARG A 58 -6.59 -17.15 7.98
N MET A 59 -6.53 -15.94 7.45
CA MET A 59 -7.46 -15.51 6.39
C MET A 59 -7.33 -16.34 5.11
N LEU A 60 -6.12 -16.81 4.77
CA LEU A 60 -5.92 -17.72 3.63
C LEU A 60 -6.54 -19.11 3.84
N GLU A 61 -6.65 -19.57 5.08
CA GLU A 61 -7.36 -20.81 5.42
C GLU A 61 -8.88 -20.62 5.31
N GLU A 62 -9.38 -19.46 5.74
CA GLU A 62 -10.81 -19.09 5.66
C GLU A 62 -11.26 -18.73 4.22
N THR A 63 -10.35 -18.17 3.42
CA THR A 63 -10.62 -17.67 2.06
C THR A 63 -9.56 -18.14 1.06
N PRO A 64 -9.46 -19.46 0.78
CA PRO A 64 -8.41 -20.02 -0.07
C PRO A 64 -8.41 -19.47 -1.50
N GLN A 65 -9.55 -18.96 -1.97
CA GLN A 65 -9.75 -18.33 -3.29
C GLN A 65 -9.22 -16.88 -3.39
N ALA A 66 -8.70 -16.30 -2.30
CA ALA A 66 -8.10 -14.97 -2.33
C ALA A 66 -6.90 -14.95 -3.28
N ASN A 67 -6.82 -13.90 -4.10
CA ASN A 67 -5.77 -13.71 -5.10
C ASN A 67 -5.18 -12.29 -5.10
N VAL A 68 -5.71 -11.40 -4.26
CA VAL A 68 -5.18 -10.06 -4.02
C VAL A 68 -5.21 -9.75 -2.53
N ILE A 69 -4.15 -9.13 -2.01
CA ILE A 69 -4.10 -8.53 -0.68
C ILE A 69 -3.80 -7.05 -0.85
N MET A 70 -4.68 -6.20 -0.32
CA MET A 70 -4.45 -4.76 -0.21
C MET A 70 -4.14 -4.43 1.25
N ALA A 71 -2.92 -3.96 1.50
CA ALA A 71 -2.46 -3.55 2.82
C ALA A 71 -2.45 -2.03 2.95
N LEU A 72 -2.79 -1.54 4.15
CA LEU A 72 -2.77 -0.10 4.44
C LEU A 72 -1.37 0.54 4.30
N ASN A 73 -0.30 -0.25 4.44
CA ASN A 73 1.08 0.20 4.36
C ASN A 73 2.03 -0.96 3.95
N ASP A 74 3.28 -0.60 3.66
CA ASP A 74 4.32 -1.54 3.28
C ASP A 74 4.68 -2.54 4.40
N PRO A 75 4.85 -2.17 5.68
CA PRO A 75 5.09 -3.15 6.75
C PRO A 75 4.04 -4.27 6.83
N SER A 76 2.76 -3.93 6.70
CA SER A 76 1.69 -4.94 6.64
C SER A 76 1.74 -5.75 5.34
N ALA A 77 2.09 -5.14 4.21
CA ALA A 77 2.32 -5.87 2.96
C ALA A 77 3.49 -6.86 3.07
N LEU A 78 4.60 -6.49 3.73
CA LEU A 78 5.73 -7.37 3.99
C LEU A 78 5.32 -8.57 4.85
N GLY A 79 4.49 -8.35 5.88
CA GLY A 79 3.93 -9.45 6.68
C GLY A 79 3.04 -10.39 5.86
N ALA A 80 2.24 -9.84 4.94
CA ALA A 80 1.46 -10.65 4.00
C ALA A 80 2.36 -11.49 3.07
N ILE A 81 3.41 -10.88 2.52
CA ILE A 81 4.35 -11.57 1.64
C ILE A 81 5.05 -12.71 2.38
N ALA A 82 5.50 -12.49 3.62
CA ALA A 82 6.10 -13.54 4.44
C ALA A 82 5.13 -14.71 4.68
N ALA A 83 3.86 -14.43 4.98
CA ALA A 83 2.83 -15.46 5.13
C ALA A 83 2.59 -16.25 3.83
N LEU A 84 2.60 -15.57 2.68
CA LEU A 84 2.44 -16.21 1.36
C LEU A 84 3.64 -17.08 1.00
N GLU A 85 4.86 -16.65 1.32
CA GLU A 85 6.08 -17.45 1.12
C GLU A 85 6.03 -18.76 1.92
N GLU A 86 5.63 -18.70 3.20
CA GLU A 86 5.50 -19.88 4.05
C GLU A 86 4.43 -20.86 3.53
N LYS A 87 3.31 -20.33 3.02
CA LYS A 87 2.23 -21.12 2.43
C LYS A 87 2.47 -21.47 0.95
N GLN A 88 3.59 -21.06 0.37
CA GLN A 88 3.94 -21.25 -1.05
C GLN A 88 2.89 -20.69 -2.04
N ARG A 89 2.20 -19.60 -1.67
CA ARG A 89 1.14 -18.94 -2.45
C ARG A 89 1.66 -17.72 -3.23
N TYR A 90 2.54 -17.98 -4.19
CA TYR A 90 3.15 -16.93 -5.03
C TYR A 90 2.21 -16.33 -6.10
N ASP A 91 1.02 -16.90 -6.25
CA ASP A 91 -0.03 -16.47 -7.18
C ASP A 91 -0.82 -15.26 -6.67
N VAL A 92 -0.71 -14.93 -5.39
CA VAL A 92 -1.43 -13.82 -4.75
C VAL A 92 -0.67 -12.51 -4.93
N LEU A 93 -1.34 -11.48 -5.44
CA LEU A 93 -0.75 -10.15 -5.61
C LEU A 93 -0.91 -9.32 -4.33
N VAL A 94 0.17 -8.73 -3.84
CA VAL A 94 0.20 -7.90 -2.63
C VAL A 94 0.53 -6.46 -2.98
N TYR A 95 -0.32 -5.54 -2.54
CA TYR A 95 -0.16 -4.10 -2.68
C TYR A 95 0.00 -3.42 -1.33
N GLY A 96 0.92 -2.47 -1.25
CA GLY A 96 1.15 -1.63 -0.08
C GLY A 96 1.05 -0.13 -0.38
N VAL A 97 1.41 0.66 0.62
CA VAL A 97 1.54 2.12 0.56
C VAL A 97 2.76 2.47 1.38
N ASP A 98 3.58 3.40 0.90
CA ASP A 98 4.65 4.14 1.58
C ASP A 98 5.86 4.27 0.63
N GLY A 99 6.22 3.22 -0.12
CA GLY A 99 7.37 3.25 -1.03
C GLY A 99 8.70 2.93 -0.34
N THR A 100 8.65 2.12 0.71
CA THR A 100 9.79 1.71 1.54
C THR A 100 10.90 1.04 0.72
N PRO A 101 12.18 1.21 1.11
CA PRO A 101 13.27 0.44 0.54
C PRO A 101 13.05 -1.08 0.61
N ASP A 102 12.52 -1.55 1.74
CA ASP A 102 12.25 -2.97 1.96
C ASP A 102 11.24 -3.52 0.93
N MET A 103 10.10 -2.84 0.74
CA MET A 103 9.11 -3.26 -0.27
C MET A 103 9.68 -3.20 -1.70
N LYS A 104 10.46 -2.16 -2.02
CA LYS A 104 11.08 -2.03 -3.35
C LYS A 104 12.09 -3.14 -3.64
N SER A 105 12.87 -3.55 -2.63
CA SER A 105 13.84 -4.62 -2.78
C SER A 105 13.20 -5.95 -3.22
N LEU A 106 11.94 -6.20 -2.81
CA LEU A 106 11.21 -7.41 -3.15
C LEU A 106 10.78 -7.48 -4.62
N PHE A 107 10.59 -6.36 -5.31
CA PHE A 107 10.06 -6.36 -6.68
C PHE A 107 10.94 -7.12 -7.68
N ALA A 108 12.24 -7.23 -7.41
CA ALA A 108 13.17 -7.96 -8.26
C ALA A 108 12.90 -9.48 -8.25
N TYR A 109 12.60 -10.05 -7.09
CA TYR A 109 12.63 -11.50 -6.87
C TYR A 109 11.36 -12.14 -6.29
N ASN A 110 10.51 -11.38 -5.59
CA ASN A 110 9.27 -11.91 -5.03
C ASN A 110 8.09 -11.61 -5.98
N GLN A 111 7.44 -12.67 -6.49
CA GLN A 111 6.35 -12.55 -7.45
C GLN A 111 5.05 -12.00 -6.85
N ALA A 112 4.84 -12.17 -5.54
CA ALA A 112 3.68 -11.67 -4.83
C ALA A 112 3.76 -10.15 -4.62
N ALA A 113 4.96 -9.57 -4.55
CA ALA A 113 5.15 -8.12 -4.41
C ALA A 113 4.72 -7.38 -5.69
N ALA A 114 3.46 -6.90 -5.72
CA ALA A 114 2.85 -6.38 -6.93
C ALA A 114 3.06 -4.86 -7.12
N GLY A 115 3.16 -4.11 -6.02
CA GLY A 115 3.48 -2.69 -6.05
C GLY A 115 3.18 -1.96 -4.74
N THR A 116 3.58 -0.70 -4.67
CA THR A 116 3.29 0.19 -3.55
C THR A 116 2.98 1.59 -4.06
N VAL A 117 2.07 2.29 -3.38
CA VAL A 117 1.86 3.72 -3.62
C VAL A 117 2.83 4.50 -2.74
N ALA A 118 3.87 5.06 -3.34
CA ALA A 118 4.91 5.79 -2.63
C ALA A 118 4.42 7.16 -2.15
N GLN A 119 4.70 7.42 -0.88
CA GLN A 119 4.68 8.76 -0.31
C GLN A 119 6.06 9.39 -0.51
N SER A 120 6.13 10.71 -0.61
CA SER A 120 7.40 11.44 -0.72
C SER A 120 7.59 12.36 0.49
N PRO A 121 8.15 11.86 1.60
CA PRO A 121 8.54 12.69 2.74
C PRO A 121 9.41 13.89 2.32
N ILE A 122 10.26 13.74 1.31
CA ILE A 122 11.09 14.83 0.80
C ILE A 122 10.22 15.92 0.16
N SER A 123 9.26 15.55 -0.70
CA SER A 123 8.35 16.52 -1.31
C SER A 123 7.44 17.16 -0.27
N ILE A 124 6.96 16.39 0.72
CA ILE A 124 6.17 16.92 1.83
C ILE A 124 6.95 18.01 2.58
N GLY A 125 8.20 17.72 2.97
CA GLY A 125 9.04 18.69 3.67
C GLY A 125 9.34 19.94 2.83
N ARG A 126 9.67 19.76 1.54
CA ARG A 126 9.95 20.86 0.62
C ARG A 126 8.72 21.76 0.43
N ILE A 127 7.57 21.18 0.09
CA ILE A 127 6.33 21.92 -0.15
C ILE A 127 5.88 22.64 1.12
N ALA A 128 5.98 21.99 2.29
CA ALA A 128 5.67 22.63 3.57
C ALA A 128 6.57 23.85 3.83
N GLY A 129 7.87 23.74 3.55
CA GLY A 129 8.81 24.85 3.63
C GLY A 129 8.47 25.99 2.66
N GLU A 130 8.18 25.66 1.40
CA GLU A 130 7.75 26.65 0.39
C GLU A 130 6.49 27.40 0.82
N LYS A 131 5.48 26.69 1.33
CA LYS A 131 4.23 27.30 1.83
C LYS A 131 4.45 28.15 3.07
N MET A 132 5.34 27.75 3.96
CA MET A 132 5.75 28.59 5.10
C MET A 132 6.36 29.92 4.64
N TYR A 133 7.27 29.90 3.66
CA TYR A 133 7.85 31.13 3.11
C TYR A 133 6.81 32.00 2.38
N GLU A 134 5.85 31.40 1.66
CA GLU A 134 4.75 32.13 1.03
C GLU A 134 3.89 32.87 2.07
N ILE A 135 3.54 32.20 3.18
CA ILE A 135 2.78 32.80 4.29
C ILE A 135 3.56 33.96 4.92
N LEU A 136 4.85 33.77 5.21
CA LEU A 136 5.71 34.82 5.77
C LEU A 136 5.85 36.04 4.84
N ALA A 137 5.73 35.83 3.52
CA ALA A 137 5.71 36.89 2.52
C ALA A 137 4.32 37.55 2.35
N GLY A 138 3.33 37.20 3.19
CA GLY A 138 1.97 37.76 3.14
C GLY A 138 1.12 37.25 1.97
N LYS A 139 1.52 36.16 1.31
CA LYS A 139 0.73 35.55 0.24
C LYS A 139 -0.44 34.75 0.82
N ASN A 140 -1.53 34.68 0.05
CA ASN A 140 -2.62 33.77 0.36
C ASN A 140 -2.23 32.35 -0.06
N VAL A 141 -2.33 31.39 0.85
CA VAL A 141 -2.00 29.98 0.64
C VAL A 141 -3.24 29.14 0.94
N GLU A 142 -3.48 28.13 0.12
CA GLU A 142 -4.58 27.19 0.33
C GLU A 142 -4.43 26.46 1.67
N LYS A 143 -5.56 26.22 2.34
CA LYS A 143 -5.58 25.54 3.64
C LYS A 143 -5.16 24.07 3.53
N GLU A 144 -5.45 23.45 2.38
CA GLU A 144 -5.13 22.06 2.09
C GLU A 144 -4.30 22.02 0.82
N VAL A 145 -3.12 21.40 0.90
CA VAL A 145 -2.23 21.23 -0.25
C VAL A 145 -2.09 19.74 -0.51
N ILE A 146 -2.63 19.28 -1.65
CA ILE A 146 -2.56 17.88 -2.06
C ILE A 146 -1.19 17.61 -2.67
N ILE A 147 -0.51 16.61 -2.13
CA ILE A 147 0.80 16.19 -2.62
C ILE A 147 0.60 14.97 -3.53
N PRO A 148 1.12 15.00 -4.76
CA PRO A 148 0.98 13.87 -5.67
C PRO A 148 1.72 12.65 -5.12
N VAL A 149 1.12 11.48 -5.32
CA VAL A 149 1.70 10.18 -5.00
C VAL A 149 2.04 9.43 -6.27
N SER A 150 3.03 8.55 -6.20
CA SER A 150 3.48 7.74 -7.33
C SER A 150 3.29 6.27 -7.04
N PHE A 151 2.76 5.52 -8.00
CA PHE A 151 2.72 4.06 -7.91
C PHE A 151 4.06 3.49 -8.38
N ILE A 152 4.69 2.66 -7.54
CA ILE A 152 5.96 1.99 -7.83
C ILE A 152 5.72 0.47 -7.91
N ASN A 153 6.27 -0.15 -8.94
CA ASN A 153 6.32 -1.60 -9.09
C ASN A 153 7.60 -2.03 -9.83
N LYS A 154 7.72 -3.32 -10.15
CA LYS A 154 8.85 -3.85 -10.91
C LYS A 154 9.10 -3.13 -12.26
N ASP A 155 8.03 -2.67 -12.91
CA ASP A 155 8.12 -2.13 -14.28
C ASP A 155 8.76 -0.73 -14.30
N ASN A 156 8.57 0.07 -13.24
CA ASN A 156 9.05 1.45 -13.18
C ASN A 156 10.05 1.71 -12.04
N LEU A 157 10.51 0.67 -11.35
CA LEU A 157 11.43 0.81 -10.21
C LEU A 157 12.69 1.60 -10.56
N SER A 158 13.20 1.47 -11.79
CA SER A 158 14.39 2.18 -12.27
C SER A 158 14.26 3.71 -12.30
N GLU A 159 13.04 4.24 -12.16
CA GLU A 159 12.77 5.68 -12.10
C GLU A 159 12.91 6.25 -10.67
N TYR A 160 13.06 5.39 -9.66
CA TYR A 160 13.05 5.75 -8.24
C TYR A 160 14.34 5.28 -7.55
N ASP A 161 14.74 5.98 -6.48
CA ASP A 161 15.80 5.47 -5.61
C ASP A 161 15.31 4.19 -4.90
N GLU A 162 15.96 3.06 -5.15
CA GLU A 162 15.62 1.76 -4.56
C GLU A 162 15.91 1.71 -3.05
N LYS A 163 16.91 2.45 -2.57
CA LYS A 163 17.43 2.37 -1.19
C LYS A 163 16.92 3.49 -0.29
N GLY A 164 16.47 4.59 -0.88
CA GLY A 164 15.99 5.77 -0.17
C GLY A 164 14.47 5.95 -0.21
N TRP A 165 14.03 6.98 0.49
CA TRP A 165 12.66 7.49 0.39
C TRP A 165 12.55 8.51 -0.74
N GLN A 166 11.33 8.70 -1.24
CA GLN A 166 11.07 9.70 -2.28
C GLN A 166 10.87 11.10 -1.69
#